data_AF-A0A9W7H5X4-F1
#
_entry.id   AF-A0A9W7H5X4-F1
#
_cell.length_a   1.000
_cell.length_b   1.000
_cell.length_c   1.000
_cell.angle_alpha   90.00
_cell.angle_beta   90.00
_cell.angle_gamma   90.00
#
_symmetry.space_group_name_H-M   'P 1'
#
loop_
_entity.id
_entity.type
_entity.pdbx_description
1 polymer ?
#
loop_
_entity_poly.entity_id
_entity_poly.type
_entity_poly.pdbx_seq_one_letter_code
_entity_poly.pdbx_strand_id
1 'polypeptide(L)'
;MIGIKDLYSVLTAVVPLYVTMFLAYGSVKWWNIFTPEQCAGINRFVAIFAVPLLSFEFVSRINPYKMDLLFLAADGVSKVLILLALLCWANFTKKGSLDWSITLFSLSTLPNTLVMGIPLLKSMYGDDKEYLMIQVVVLQCIIWYTLLLFLFEYRETRTAVMTKFKESSTISHLDEAKENSKNCCSEDEVINVIATTPSNQQTTQNVNKIAPDRSQRFKPVVAASMEREGKELHLFIWRCGCCISTDGTSTCEQQSVQANQREEISTGKVVASEKQENVGNASIPSSFSSSMLLKILRKVWFKLVRNPNSYSSLLGLSWALVSCRWDIKKPQIMENSVTILSSAGLGMAMFSLGLFMALQPRIIACGNKLALYGMLVRFITGPALMAIASIAVGLKGTTLKVSIVQAALPQGIVPFVFAREYNLHPDVFSTAVIFGMIVSLPITIIYYILLGI
;
A
#
# COMPACT_ATOMS: atom_id res chain seq x y z
N MET A 1 15.29 37.18 12.92
CA MET A 1 16.34 36.23 12.48
C MET A 1 16.32 35.06 13.43
N ILE A 2 16.34 33.83 12.90
CA ILE A 2 16.41 32.60 13.69
C ILE A 2 17.71 32.62 14.50
N GLY A 3 17.60 32.62 15.83
CA GLY A 3 18.74 32.55 16.72
C GLY A 3 19.31 31.14 16.84
N ILE A 4 20.50 31.02 17.45
CA ILE A 4 21.09 29.70 17.77
C ILE A 4 20.18 28.90 18.71
N LYS A 5 19.46 29.58 19.62
CA LYS A 5 18.48 28.96 20.52
C LYS A 5 17.28 28.35 19.77
N ASP A 6 16.84 29.01 18.71
CA ASP A 6 15.74 28.56 17.86
C ASP A 6 16.17 27.32 17.05
N LEU A 7 17.38 27.37 16.48
CA LEU A 7 17.97 26.23 15.77
C LEU A 7 18.14 25.03 16.71
N TYR A 8 18.59 25.25 17.94
CA TYR A 8 18.70 24.20 18.95
C TYR A 8 17.33 23.59 19.26
N SER A 9 16.28 24.40 19.43
CA SER A 9 14.91 23.92 19.69
C SER A 9 14.41 23.00 18.57
N VAL A 10 14.65 23.37 17.31
CA VAL A 10 14.30 22.54 16.16
C VAL A 10 15.13 21.24 16.13
N LEU A 11 16.44 21.33 16.36
CA LEU A 11 17.31 20.15 16.44
C LEU A 11 16.89 19.20 17.56
N THR A 12 16.48 19.70 18.73
CA THR A 12 16.02 18.85 19.83
C THR A 12 14.74 18.06 19.51
N ALA A 13 13.88 18.56 18.62
CA ALA A 13 12.71 17.83 18.15
C ALA A 13 13.04 16.80 17.05
N VAL A 14 14.03 17.09 16.21
CA VAL A 14 14.32 16.31 14.99
C VAL A 14 15.39 15.23 15.22
N VAL A 15 16.44 15.52 15.98
CA VAL A 15 17.56 14.59 16.22
C VAL A 15 17.09 13.26 16.82
N PRO A 16 16.18 13.20 17.82
CA PRO A 16 15.69 11.93 18.36
C PRO A 16 15.07 11.02 17.30
N LEU A 17 14.36 11.59 16.30
CA LEU A 17 13.80 10.80 15.20
C LEU A 17 14.88 10.15 14.36
N TYR A 18 15.95 10.88 14.03
CA TYR A 18 17.08 10.32 13.30
C TYR A 18 17.78 9.22 14.09
N VAL A 19 17.96 9.40 15.40
CA VAL A 19 18.52 8.37 16.27
C VAL A 19 17.70 7.08 16.16
N THR A 20 16.37 7.16 16.28
CA THR A 20 15.51 5.97 16.13
C THR A 20 15.60 5.33 14.74
N MET A 21 15.68 6.13 13.68
CA MET A 21 15.81 5.67 12.31
C MET A 21 17.16 4.97 12.06
N PHE A 22 18.28 5.53 12.55
CA PHE A 22 19.60 4.92 12.41
C PHE A 22 19.74 3.64 13.22
N LEU A 23 19.15 3.58 14.42
CA LEU A 23 19.09 2.35 15.22
C LEU A 23 18.32 1.25 14.48
N ALA A 24 17.17 1.59 13.89
CA ALA A 24 16.42 0.66 13.05
C ALA A 24 17.26 0.18 11.85
N TYR A 25 17.94 1.09 11.17
CA TYR A 25 18.78 0.74 10.03
C TYR A 25 19.89 -0.23 10.43
N GLY A 26 20.61 0.06 11.51
CA GLY A 26 21.67 -0.79 12.03
C GLY A 26 21.18 -2.15 12.51
N SER A 27 19.97 -2.21 13.08
CA SER A 27 19.36 -3.46 13.55
C SER A 27 19.18 -4.51 12.45
N VAL A 28 18.90 -4.06 11.24
CA VAL A 28 18.77 -4.95 10.07
C VAL A 28 20.10 -5.12 9.37
N LYS A 29 20.83 -4.02 9.11
CA LYS A 29 22.01 -4.05 8.23
C LYS A 29 23.25 -4.63 8.89
N TRP A 30 23.43 -4.39 10.18
CA TRP A 30 24.64 -4.79 10.92
C TRP A 30 24.36 -5.90 11.93
N TRP A 31 23.22 -5.81 12.63
CA TRP A 31 22.91 -6.77 13.72
C TRP A 31 22.01 -7.93 13.29
N ASN A 32 21.40 -7.89 12.10
CA ASN A 32 20.49 -8.92 11.58
C ASN A 32 19.38 -9.35 12.57
N ILE A 33 18.87 -8.40 13.38
CA ILE A 33 17.86 -8.66 14.42
C ILE A 33 16.48 -8.93 13.83
N PHE A 34 16.12 -8.20 12.77
CA PHE A 34 14.78 -8.26 12.19
C PHE A 34 14.77 -8.89 10.80
N THR A 35 13.78 -9.76 10.56
CA THR A 35 13.47 -10.31 9.25
C THR A 35 12.57 -9.35 8.44
N PRO A 36 12.50 -9.47 7.10
CA PRO A 36 11.61 -8.64 6.28
C PRO A 36 10.13 -8.73 6.69
N GLU A 37 9.68 -9.91 7.10
CA GLU A 37 8.31 -10.14 7.59
C GLU A 37 8.05 -9.41 8.92
N GLN A 38 9.01 -9.45 9.85
CA GLN A 38 8.92 -8.69 11.10
C GLN A 38 8.90 -7.18 10.82
N CYS A 39 9.71 -6.71 9.87
CA CYS A 39 9.70 -5.32 9.44
C CYS A 39 8.34 -4.90 8.85
N ALA A 40 7.68 -5.79 8.08
CA ALA A 40 6.33 -5.55 7.59
C ALA A 40 5.30 -5.56 8.73
N GLY A 41 5.42 -6.48 9.70
CA GLY A 41 4.59 -6.54 10.90
C GLY A 41 4.67 -5.25 11.72
N ILE A 42 5.87 -4.69 11.90
CA ILE A 42 6.07 -3.40 12.57
C ILE A 42 5.37 -2.27 11.81
N ASN A 43 5.52 -2.21 10.49
CA ASN A 43 4.82 -1.20 9.69
C ASN A 43 3.30 -1.30 9.83
N ARG A 44 2.76 -2.51 9.77
CA ARG A 44 1.33 -2.78 9.91
C ARG A 44 0.81 -2.39 11.29
N PHE A 45 1.57 -2.67 12.35
CA PHE A 45 1.25 -2.20 13.70
C PHE A 45 1.15 -0.66 13.75
N VAL A 46 2.13 0.03 13.16
CA VAL A 46 2.13 1.50 13.10
C VAL A 46 0.91 2.02 12.33
N ALA A 47 0.61 1.43 11.17
CA ALA A 47 -0.50 1.84 10.30
C ALA A 47 -1.89 1.61 10.93
N ILE A 48 -2.07 0.51 11.67
CA ILE A 48 -3.37 0.04 12.19
C ILE A 48 -3.67 0.56 13.61
N PHE A 49 -2.65 0.76 14.45
CA PHE A 49 -2.86 1.16 15.84
C PHE A 49 -2.28 2.53 16.14
N ALA A 50 -1.01 2.74 15.81
CA ALA A 50 -0.28 3.90 16.30
C ALA A 50 -0.70 5.21 15.58
N VAL A 51 -0.78 5.20 14.24
CA VAL A 51 -1.21 6.37 13.44
C VAL A 51 -2.67 6.76 13.71
N PRO A 52 -3.63 5.82 13.83
CA PRO A 52 -4.99 6.16 14.25
C PRO A 52 -5.03 6.85 15.60
N LEU A 53 -4.37 6.31 16.62
CA LEU A 53 -4.39 6.88 17.97
C LEU A 53 -3.68 8.24 18.03
N LEU A 54 -2.60 8.39 17.28
CA LEU A 54 -1.96 9.69 17.08
C LEU A 54 -2.93 10.70 16.47
N SER A 55 -3.68 10.30 15.43
CA SER A 55 -4.69 11.17 14.82
C SER A 55 -5.79 11.52 15.81
N PHE A 56 -6.30 10.57 16.60
CA PHE A 56 -7.29 10.83 17.64
C PHE A 56 -6.76 11.81 18.70
N GLU A 57 -5.53 11.62 19.19
CA GLU A 57 -4.93 12.50 20.20
C GLU A 57 -4.92 13.95 19.71
N PHE A 58 -4.39 14.20 18.52
CA PHE A 58 -4.30 15.55 17.97
C PHE A 58 -5.68 16.15 17.67
N VAL A 59 -6.58 15.38 17.05
CA VAL A 59 -7.92 15.87 16.72
C VAL A 59 -8.72 16.16 17.99
N SER A 60 -8.57 15.35 19.04
CA SER A 60 -9.32 15.49 20.30
C SER A 60 -8.93 16.73 21.14
N ARG A 61 -7.74 17.31 20.89
CA ARG A 61 -7.20 18.45 21.63
C ARG A 61 -7.61 19.82 21.06
N ILE A 62 -8.14 19.87 19.84
CA ILE A 62 -8.43 21.15 19.20
C ILE A 62 -9.82 21.67 19.59
N ASN A 63 -9.98 22.99 19.51
CA ASN A 63 -11.29 23.63 19.53
C ASN A 63 -11.74 23.95 18.10
N PRO A 64 -12.70 23.19 17.52
CA PRO A 64 -13.16 23.40 16.14
C PRO A 64 -13.85 24.76 15.93
N TYR A 65 -14.37 25.38 16.99
CA TYR A 65 -15.13 26.63 16.91
C TYR A 65 -14.25 27.88 16.84
N LYS A 66 -12.94 27.77 17.14
CA LYS A 66 -11.98 28.88 17.15
C LYS A 66 -10.91 28.76 16.06
N MET A 67 -11.20 28.06 14.98
CA MET A 67 -10.26 27.85 13.88
C MET A 67 -10.15 29.07 12.95
N ASP A 68 -8.95 29.30 12.40
CA ASP A 68 -8.73 30.32 11.37
C ASP A 68 -9.18 29.76 10.01
N LEU A 69 -10.42 30.06 9.65
CA LEU A 69 -11.05 29.52 8.45
C LEU A 69 -10.37 29.99 7.16
N LEU A 70 -9.76 31.18 7.15
CA LEU A 70 -9.10 31.70 5.96
C LEU A 70 -7.80 30.93 5.68
N PHE A 71 -7.04 30.66 6.74
CA PHE A 71 -5.84 29.84 6.65
C PHE A 71 -6.15 28.40 6.22
N LEU A 72 -7.18 27.80 6.81
CA LEU A 72 -7.62 26.45 6.45
C LEU A 72 -8.22 26.38 5.04
N ALA A 73 -8.92 27.42 4.60
CA ALA A 73 -9.43 27.51 3.23
C ALA A 73 -8.28 27.60 2.22
N ALA A 74 -7.24 28.39 2.49
CA ALA A 74 -6.06 28.46 1.63
C ALA A 74 -5.36 27.10 1.50
N ASP A 75 -5.16 26.41 2.62
CA ASP A 75 -4.60 25.06 2.63
C ASP A 75 -5.47 24.11 1.80
N GLY A 76 -6.79 24.13 2.00
CA GLY A 76 -7.71 23.26 1.27
C GLY A 76 -7.77 23.55 -0.23
N VAL A 77 -7.83 24.83 -0.62
CA VAL A 77 -7.81 25.25 -2.02
C VAL A 77 -6.52 24.81 -2.70
N SER A 78 -5.36 24.96 -2.05
CA SER A 78 -4.08 24.52 -2.62
C SER A 78 -4.08 23.03 -2.97
N LYS A 79 -4.64 22.20 -2.09
CA LYS A 79 -4.73 20.75 -2.26
C LYS A 79 -5.76 20.35 -3.32
N VAL A 80 -6.91 21.03 -3.37
CA VAL A 80 -7.90 20.83 -4.44
C VAL A 80 -7.31 21.18 -5.80
N LEU A 81 -6.59 22.31 -5.91
CA LEU A 81 -5.93 22.71 -7.17
C LEU A 81 -4.91 21.67 -7.63
N ILE A 82 -4.07 21.16 -6.73
CA ILE A 82 -3.12 20.08 -7.03
C ILE A 82 -3.85 18.82 -7.49
N LEU A 83 -4.90 18.42 -6.77
CA LEU A 83 -5.67 17.22 -7.09
C LEU A 83 -6.31 17.33 -8.49
N LEU A 84 -6.93 18.47 -8.80
CA LEU A 84 -7.52 18.73 -10.12
C LEU A 84 -6.47 18.70 -11.22
N ALA A 85 -5.31 19.34 -11.01
CA ALA A 85 -4.21 19.33 -11.97
C ALA A 85 -3.70 17.90 -12.24
N LEU A 86 -3.55 17.08 -11.19
CA LEU A 86 -3.09 15.69 -11.31
C LEU A 86 -4.16 14.76 -11.92
N LEU A 87 -5.45 15.01 -11.68
CA LEU A 87 -6.55 14.30 -12.32
C LEU A 87 -6.63 14.64 -13.82
N CYS A 88 -6.51 15.93 -14.17
CA CYS A 88 -6.41 16.35 -15.56
C CYS A 88 -5.20 15.72 -16.25
N TRP A 89 -4.04 15.71 -15.60
CA TRP A 89 -2.84 15.05 -16.15
C TRP A 89 -3.05 13.54 -16.35
N ALA A 90 -3.65 12.85 -15.38
CA ALA A 90 -3.94 11.42 -15.46
C ALA A 90 -4.93 11.07 -16.60
N ASN A 91 -5.91 11.93 -16.87
CA ASN A 91 -6.96 11.66 -17.86
C ASN A 91 -6.58 12.11 -19.28
N PHE A 92 -5.89 13.25 -19.43
CA PHE A 92 -5.63 13.86 -20.75
C PHE A 92 -4.26 13.52 -21.33
N THR A 93 -3.33 12.96 -20.54
CA THR A 93 -1.97 12.69 -21.01
C THR A 93 -1.73 11.19 -21.21
N LYS A 94 -1.15 10.81 -22.36
CA LYS A 94 -0.78 9.41 -22.66
C LYS A 94 0.21 8.79 -21.66
N LYS A 95 0.93 9.62 -20.88
CA LYS A 95 1.87 9.24 -19.82
C LYS A 95 1.28 9.35 -18.41
N GLY A 96 0.03 9.80 -18.27
CA GLY A 96 -0.63 9.93 -16.98
C GLY A 96 -0.86 8.56 -16.33
N SER A 97 -0.67 8.45 -15.02
CA SER A 97 -0.90 7.23 -14.26
C SER A 97 -1.52 7.56 -12.91
N LEU A 98 -2.56 6.82 -12.52
CA LEU A 98 -3.25 6.98 -11.25
C LEU A 98 -2.29 6.80 -10.06
N ASP A 99 -1.40 5.81 -10.14
CA ASP A 99 -0.40 5.50 -9.12
C ASP A 99 0.55 6.69 -8.90
N TRP A 100 0.98 7.32 -10.00
CA TRP A 100 1.81 8.53 -9.96
C TRP A 100 1.04 9.76 -9.48
N SER A 101 -0.24 9.91 -9.84
CA SER A 101 -1.08 10.99 -9.33
C SER A 101 -1.27 10.92 -7.82
N ILE A 102 -1.50 9.72 -7.25
CA ILE A 102 -1.59 9.54 -5.78
C ILE A 102 -0.25 9.89 -5.13
N THR A 103 0.84 9.42 -5.73
CA THR A 103 2.20 9.64 -5.20
C THR A 103 2.57 11.12 -5.21
N LEU A 104 2.37 11.82 -6.35
CA LEU A 104 2.66 13.24 -6.49
C LEU A 104 1.74 14.12 -5.63
N PHE A 105 0.45 13.76 -5.50
CA PHE A 105 -0.46 14.44 -4.59
C PHE A 105 0.06 14.37 -3.16
N SER A 106 0.36 13.17 -2.67
CA SER A 106 0.86 12.96 -1.32
C SER A 106 2.21 13.64 -1.08
N LEU A 107 3.12 13.62 -2.07
CA LEU A 107 4.44 14.24 -1.99
C LEU A 107 4.41 15.77 -2.00
N SER A 108 3.44 16.37 -2.68
CA SER A 108 3.31 17.84 -2.75
C SER A 108 2.49 18.42 -1.60
N THR A 109 1.55 17.66 -1.03
CA THR A 109 0.52 18.21 -0.13
C THR A 109 0.63 17.78 1.33
N LEU A 110 1.39 16.74 1.67
CA LEU A 110 1.39 16.13 3.01
C LEU A 110 2.75 16.29 3.74
N PRO A 111 3.05 17.49 4.27
CA PRO A 111 4.26 17.73 5.05
C PRO A 111 4.31 17.02 6.40
N ASN A 112 5.52 16.97 6.96
CA ASN A 112 5.78 16.71 8.36
C ASN A 112 5.55 17.97 9.21
N THR A 113 4.30 18.39 9.26
CA THR A 113 3.89 19.54 10.09
C THR A 113 3.98 19.24 11.58
N LEU A 114 3.75 17.97 11.95
CA LEU A 114 3.72 17.53 13.34
C LEU A 114 5.08 17.62 14.01
N VAL A 115 6.10 16.97 13.47
CA VAL A 115 7.36 16.83 14.19
C VAL A 115 8.33 17.96 13.90
N MET A 116 8.39 18.43 12.65
CA MET A 116 9.25 19.55 12.30
C MET A 116 8.49 20.88 12.22
N GLY A 117 7.29 20.89 11.63
CA GLY A 117 6.56 22.13 11.39
C GLY A 117 6.24 22.93 12.64
N ILE A 118 5.65 22.30 13.67
CA ILE A 118 5.27 22.99 14.90
C ILE A 118 6.49 23.62 15.61
N PRO A 119 7.58 22.90 15.94
CA PRO A 119 8.75 23.50 16.58
C PRO A 119 9.41 24.59 15.73
N LEU A 120 9.50 24.38 14.40
CA LEU A 120 10.14 25.31 13.49
C LEU A 120 9.36 26.62 13.37
N LEU A 121 8.05 26.55 13.13
CA LEU A 121 7.24 27.75 12.98
C LEU A 121 7.05 28.50 14.29
N LYS A 122 6.95 27.79 15.42
CA LYS A 122 6.98 28.41 16.75
C LYS A 122 8.23 29.26 16.95
N SER A 123 9.39 28.71 16.60
CA SER A 123 10.66 29.42 16.74
C SER A 123 10.80 30.60 15.76
N MET A 124 10.19 30.53 14.57
CA MET A 124 10.32 31.55 13.52
C MET A 124 9.33 32.70 13.61
N TYR A 125 8.11 32.43 14.09
CA TYR A 125 6.98 33.37 14.07
C TYR A 125 6.31 33.56 15.43
N GLY A 126 6.76 32.88 16.48
CA GLY A 126 6.23 32.96 17.84
C GLY A 126 5.08 31.99 18.12
N ASP A 127 4.68 31.94 19.40
CA ASP A 127 3.72 30.98 19.94
C ASP A 127 2.33 31.09 19.30
N ASP A 128 1.91 32.29 18.87
CA ASP A 128 0.61 32.54 18.25
C ASP A 128 0.40 31.76 16.94
N LYS A 129 1.48 31.34 16.27
CA LYS A 129 1.42 30.60 15.00
C LYS A 129 1.50 29.08 15.17
N GLU A 130 1.82 28.60 16.37
CA GLU A 130 1.74 27.16 16.71
C GLU A 130 0.32 26.64 16.50
N TYR A 131 -0.69 27.39 16.94
CA TYR A 131 -2.09 27.00 16.83
C TYR A 131 -2.55 26.81 15.38
N LEU A 132 -2.06 27.63 14.44
CA LEU A 132 -2.35 27.48 13.01
C LEU A 132 -1.82 26.14 12.46
N MET A 133 -0.64 25.72 12.89
CA MET A 133 -0.08 24.42 12.48
C MET A 133 -0.88 23.24 12.99
N ILE A 134 -1.31 23.31 14.26
CA ILE A 134 -2.14 22.27 14.86
C ILE A 134 -3.48 22.18 14.11
N GLN A 135 -4.10 23.31 13.73
CA GLN A 135 -5.33 23.30 12.93
C GLN A 135 -5.16 22.59 11.57
N VAL A 136 -4.08 22.89 10.84
CA VAL A 136 -3.81 22.25 9.54
C VAL A 136 -3.55 20.77 9.69
N VAL A 137 -2.80 20.34 10.72
CA VAL A 137 -2.59 18.92 11.03
C VAL A 137 -3.91 18.21 11.26
N VAL A 138 -4.82 18.80 12.05
CA VAL A 138 -6.13 18.20 12.31
C VAL A 138 -6.94 18.07 11.03
N LEU A 139 -6.99 19.11 10.20
CA LEU A 139 -7.67 19.05 8.91
C LEU A 139 -7.04 17.99 7.98
N GLN A 140 -5.72 17.84 8.04
CA GLN A 140 -4.97 16.83 7.33
C GLN A 140 -5.34 15.41 7.77
N CYS A 141 -5.47 15.16 9.08
CA CYS A 141 -5.93 13.88 9.61
C CYS A 141 -7.39 13.54 9.23
N ILE A 142 -8.28 14.54 9.24
CA ILE A 142 -9.72 14.32 8.99
C ILE A 142 -10.00 14.18 7.49
N ILE A 143 -9.54 15.14 6.68
CA ILE A 143 -9.90 15.24 5.27
C ILE A 143 -8.86 14.56 4.40
N TRP A 144 -7.61 15.01 4.48
CA TRP A 144 -6.60 14.69 3.46
C TRP A 144 -6.05 13.27 3.57
N TYR A 145 -5.85 12.74 4.78
CA TYR A 145 -5.50 11.34 4.98
C TYR A 145 -6.66 10.40 4.66
N THR A 146 -7.90 10.77 4.99
CA THR A 146 -9.08 9.99 4.57
C THR A 146 -9.21 9.94 3.05
N LEU A 147 -8.98 11.07 2.36
CA LEU A 147 -8.94 11.11 0.90
C LEU A 147 -7.80 10.24 0.34
N LEU A 148 -6.61 10.31 0.94
CA LEU A 148 -5.47 9.50 0.52
C LEU A 148 -5.77 7.99 0.67
N LEU A 149 -6.35 7.57 1.80
CA LEU A 149 -6.78 6.19 2.03
C LEU A 149 -7.87 5.76 1.07
N PHE A 150 -8.81 6.66 0.75
CA PHE A 150 -9.81 6.41 -0.29
C PHE A 150 -9.15 6.15 -1.65
N LEU A 151 -8.17 6.98 -2.03
CA LEU A 151 -7.44 6.81 -3.30
C LEU A 151 -6.64 5.50 -3.33
N PHE A 152 -6.01 5.11 -2.23
CA PHE A 152 -5.32 3.82 -2.11
C PHE A 152 -6.29 2.64 -2.25
N GLU A 153 -7.41 2.64 -1.52
CA GLU A 153 -8.40 1.57 -1.62
C GLU A 153 -9.08 1.52 -2.98
N TYR A 154 -9.28 2.68 -3.61
CA TYR A 154 -9.77 2.79 -4.98
C TYR A 154 -8.81 2.15 -5.96
N ARG A 155 -7.51 2.45 -5.86
CA ARG A 155 -6.47 1.81 -6.67
C ARG A 155 -6.50 0.30 -6.52
N GLU A 156 -6.40 -0.21 -5.29
CA GLU A 156 -6.38 -1.65 -5.00
C GLU A 156 -7.63 -2.36 -5.53
N THR A 157 -8.81 -1.77 -5.29
CA THR A 157 -10.07 -2.35 -5.74
C THR A 157 -10.19 -2.31 -7.27
N ARG A 158 -9.77 -1.21 -7.91
CA ARG A 158 -9.77 -1.07 -9.37
C ARG A 158 -8.83 -2.08 -10.02
N THR A 159 -7.61 -2.23 -9.51
CA THR A 159 -6.63 -3.21 -10.01
C THR A 159 -7.17 -4.62 -9.85
N ALA A 160 -7.69 -4.99 -8.68
CA ALA A 160 -8.27 -6.31 -8.44
C ALA A 160 -9.47 -6.62 -9.36
N VAL A 161 -10.33 -5.63 -9.64
CA VAL A 161 -11.44 -5.79 -10.57
C VAL A 161 -10.93 -5.99 -12.00
N MET A 162 -9.96 -5.18 -12.43
CA MET A 162 -9.38 -5.28 -13.78
C MET A 162 -8.67 -6.64 -14.01
N THR A 163 -7.96 -7.16 -13.01
CA THR A 163 -7.32 -8.48 -13.07
C THR A 163 -8.36 -9.58 -13.24
N LYS A 164 -9.44 -9.57 -12.46
CA LYS A 164 -10.55 -10.54 -12.60
C LYS A 164 -11.22 -10.47 -13.97
N PHE A 165 -11.41 -9.26 -14.51
CA PHE A 165 -11.97 -9.11 -15.85
C PHE A 165 -11.06 -9.72 -16.92
N LYS A 166 -9.74 -9.49 -16.82
CA LYS A 166 -8.77 -10.10 -17.72
C LYS A 166 -8.80 -11.63 -17.62
N GLU A 167 -8.76 -12.19 -16.42
CA GLU A 167 -8.86 -13.63 -16.18
C GLU A 167 -10.14 -14.22 -16.77
N SER A 168 -11.30 -13.60 -16.54
CA SER A 168 -12.57 -14.04 -17.13
C SER A 168 -12.56 -14.00 -18.67
N SER A 169 -11.96 -12.95 -19.27
CA SER A 169 -11.84 -12.87 -20.74
C SER A 169 -10.86 -13.91 -21.32
N THR A 170 -9.80 -14.26 -20.59
CA THR A 170 -8.86 -15.31 -21.01
C THR A 170 -9.50 -16.69 -20.93
N ILE A 171 -10.30 -16.95 -19.88
CA ILE A 171 -11.05 -18.21 -19.73
C ILE A 171 -12.09 -18.36 -20.85
N SER A 172 -12.84 -17.31 -21.19
CA SER A 172 -13.82 -17.40 -22.28
C SER A 172 -13.18 -17.69 -23.66
N HIS A 173 -11.99 -17.14 -23.93
CA HIS A 173 -11.26 -17.43 -25.16
C HIS A 173 -10.65 -18.85 -25.19
N LEU A 174 -10.32 -19.43 -24.03
CA LEU A 174 -9.88 -20.82 -23.91
C LEU A 174 -11.04 -21.81 -24.14
N ASP A 175 -12.26 -21.44 -23.77
CA ASP A 175 -13.46 -22.25 -24.02
C ASP A 175 -13.91 -22.19 -25.49
N GLU A 176 -13.85 -21.02 -26.16
CA GLU A 176 -14.11 -20.89 -27.60
C GLU A 176 -13.09 -21.67 -28.47
N ALA A 177 -11.81 -21.71 -28.06
CA ALA A 177 -10.79 -22.49 -28.76
C ALA A 177 -11.01 -24.01 -28.65
N LYS A 178 -11.65 -24.48 -27.57
CA LYS A 178 -12.04 -25.90 -27.41
C LYS A 178 -13.29 -26.26 -28.21
N GLU A 179 -14.21 -25.31 -28.42
CA GLU A 179 -15.41 -25.52 -29.24
C GLU A 179 -15.08 -25.59 -30.74
N ASN A 180 -14.15 -24.76 -31.24
CA ASN A 180 -13.71 -24.81 -32.64
C ASN A 180 -12.92 -26.07 -33.01
N SER A 181 -12.43 -26.84 -32.03
CA SER A 181 -11.75 -28.13 -32.30
C SER A 181 -12.72 -29.32 -32.39
N LYS A 182 -14.01 -29.17 -32.08
CA LYS A 182 -15.00 -30.26 -32.11
C LYS A 182 -15.83 -30.37 -33.40
N ASN A 183 -15.73 -29.41 -34.32
CA ASN A 183 -16.58 -29.34 -35.52
C ASN A 183 -16.00 -30.00 -36.78
N CYS A 184 -14.95 -30.83 -36.69
CA CYS A 184 -14.28 -31.41 -37.87
C CYS A 184 -14.54 -32.90 -38.13
N CYS A 185 -15.42 -33.59 -37.38
CA CYS A 185 -15.67 -35.02 -37.59
C CYS A 185 -17.16 -35.32 -37.72
N SER A 186 -17.67 -35.15 -38.93
CA SER A 186 -18.90 -35.79 -39.40
C SER A 186 -18.61 -36.39 -40.76
N GLU A 187 -18.60 -37.73 -40.86
CA GLU A 187 -19.26 -38.56 -41.88
C GLU A 187 -18.81 -40.03 -41.75
N ASP A 188 -19.78 -40.92 -41.96
CA ASP A 188 -19.79 -42.35 -41.63
C ASP A 188 -18.90 -43.21 -42.55
N GLU A 189 -18.25 -44.25 -42.00
CA GLU A 189 -17.94 -45.46 -42.76
C GLU A 189 -18.02 -46.73 -41.89
N VAL A 190 -18.96 -47.61 -42.22
CA VAL A 190 -19.22 -48.89 -41.56
C VAL A 190 -18.38 -49.97 -42.24
N ILE A 191 -17.48 -50.63 -41.50
CA ILE A 191 -16.77 -51.82 -41.98
C ILE A 191 -16.86 -52.94 -40.93
N ASN A 192 -17.60 -53.99 -41.28
CA ASN A 192 -17.66 -55.26 -40.56
C ASN A 192 -16.30 -55.99 -40.62
N VAL A 193 -15.80 -56.47 -39.48
CA VAL A 193 -14.67 -57.42 -39.48
C VAL A 193 -14.93 -58.59 -38.53
N ILE A 194 -14.86 -59.78 -39.12
CA ILE A 194 -15.04 -61.11 -38.55
C ILE A 194 -13.92 -61.42 -37.55
N ALA A 195 -14.27 -61.92 -36.37
CA ALA A 195 -13.29 -62.35 -35.36
C ALA A 195 -12.75 -63.77 -35.66
N THR A 196 -11.43 -63.90 -35.76
CA THR A 196 -10.74 -65.20 -35.69
C THR A 196 -9.72 -65.20 -34.56
N THR A 197 -9.91 -66.14 -33.64
CA THR A 197 -8.99 -66.51 -32.55
C THR A 197 -7.76 -67.25 -33.07
N PRO A 198 -6.57 -67.07 -32.48
CA PRO A 198 -5.47 -68.00 -32.69
C PRO A 198 -5.18 -68.85 -31.44
N SER A 199 -4.99 -70.15 -31.69
CA SER A 199 -4.40 -71.17 -30.83
C SER A 199 -2.87 -71.18 -30.93
N ASN A 200 -2.19 -71.50 -29.81
CA ASN A 200 -0.86 -72.12 -29.56
C ASN A 200 0.06 -72.44 -30.77
N GLN A 201 1.41 -72.39 -30.74
CA GLN A 201 2.46 -72.75 -29.75
C GLN A 201 3.83 -72.36 -30.41
N GLN A 202 4.94 -71.96 -29.77
CA GLN A 202 5.92 -72.77 -28.99
C GLN A 202 7.06 -71.87 -28.40
N THR A 203 7.40 -72.14 -27.13
CA THR A 203 8.74 -72.29 -26.45
C THR A 203 9.89 -71.29 -26.73
N THR A 204 10.60 -70.68 -25.77
CA THR A 204 11.32 -71.22 -24.58
C THR A 204 11.72 -70.13 -23.56
N GLN A 205 11.57 -70.46 -22.26
CA GLN A 205 12.41 -70.18 -21.06
C GLN A 205 12.95 -68.74 -20.81
N ASN A 206 12.82 -68.12 -19.64
CA ASN A 206 13.13 -68.62 -18.29
C ASN A 206 12.61 -67.65 -17.19
N VAL A 207 12.14 -68.19 -16.05
CA VAL A 207 12.21 -67.70 -14.63
C VAL A 207 11.64 -66.28 -14.35
N ASN A 208 10.69 -65.98 -13.44
CA ASN A 208 10.15 -66.61 -12.22
C ASN A 208 8.77 -65.98 -11.94
N LYS A 209 7.82 -66.75 -11.41
CA LYS A 209 6.51 -66.25 -10.95
C LYS A 209 6.14 -66.94 -9.65
N ILE A 210 5.92 -66.19 -8.58
CA ILE A 210 5.07 -66.59 -7.46
C ILE A 210 4.22 -65.36 -7.07
N ALA A 211 2.90 -65.51 -7.21
CA ALA A 211 1.90 -64.60 -6.66
C ALA A 211 1.55 -65.04 -5.22
N PRO A 212 1.08 -64.15 -4.33
CA PRO A 212 0.57 -64.57 -3.03
C PRO A 212 -0.93 -64.86 -3.08
N ASP A 213 -1.36 -65.85 -2.29
CA ASP A 213 -2.76 -66.13 -1.98
C ASP A 213 -3.10 -65.72 -0.52
N ARG A 214 -4.39 -65.52 -0.33
CA ARG A 214 -5.19 -65.06 0.80
C ARG A 214 -4.84 -65.52 2.21
N SER A 215 -5.28 -64.63 3.11
CA SER A 215 -5.86 -64.87 4.44
C SER A 215 -4.89 -65.00 5.61
N GLN A 216 -4.88 -63.97 6.46
CA GLN A 216 -5.19 -64.16 7.89
C GLN A 216 -5.45 -62.82 8.60
N ARG A 217 -6.43 -62.93 9.49
CA ARG A 217 -7.05 -61.97 10.40
C ARG A 217 -6.14 -61.76 11.62
N PHE A 218 -5.79 -60.53 11.97
CA PHE A 218 -5.55 -60.09 13.36
C PHE A 218 -5.78 -58.57 13.49
N LYS A 219 -6.68 -58.18 14.40
CA LYS A 219 -6.86 -56.82 14.95
C LYS A 219 -6.00 -56.69 16.24
N PRO A 220 -6.06 -55.56 16.98
CA PRO A 220 -5.35 -54.30 16.77
C PRO A 220 -4.41 -54.00 17.96
N VAL A 221 -3.41 -53.13 17.80
CA VAL A 221 -2.78 -52.46 18.96
C VAL A 221 -2.76 -50.97 18.69
N VAL A 222 -3.47 -50.28 19.57
CA VAL A 222 -3.56 -48.83 19.71
C VAL A 222 -2.22 -48.33 20.24
N ALA A 223 -1.57 -47.47 19.48
CA ALA A 223 -0.74 -46.40 20.03
C ALA A 223 -1.32 -45.08 19.51
N ALA A 224 -2.03 -44.39 20.40
CA ALA A 224 -2.30 -42.97 20.32
C ALA A 224 -0.98 -42.21 20.05
N SER A 225 -0.88 -41.11 19.32
CA SER A 225 -1.85 -40.15 18.80
C SER A 225 -1.09 -39.18 17.91
N MET A 226 -1.61 -38.89 16.72
CA MET A 226 -1.62 -37.58 16.06
C MET A 226 -2.37 -37.75 14.73
N GLU A 227 -3.70 -37.66 14.80
CA GLU A 227 -4.60 -37.71 13.64
C GLU A 227 -4.34 -36.51 12.73
N ARG A 228 -3.84 -36.78 11.53
CA ARG A 228 -4.11 -35.96 10.33
C ARG A 228 -5.36 -36.56 9.69
N GLU A 229 -6.40 -35.76 9.54
CA GLU A 229 -7.61 -36.12 8.80
C GLU A 229 -7.27 -36.52 7.36
N GLY A 230 -7.65 -37.74 6.99
CA GLY A 230 -7.60 -38.26 5.64
C GLY A 230 -8.78 -37.79 4.80
N LYS A 231 -8.51 -37.54 3.52
CA LYS A 231 -9.49 -37.71 2.44
C LYS A 231 -8.92 -38.71 1.45
N GLU A 232 -9.63 -39.80 1.25
CA GLU A 232 -9.34 -40.78 0.20
C GLU A 232 -9.54 -40.12 -1.19
N LEU A 233 -8.53 -40.24 -2.05
CA LEU A 233 -8.57 -39.74 -3.43
C LEU A 233 -8.90 -40.89 -4.38
N HIS A 234 -10.07 -40.84 -5.01
CA HIS A 234 -10.40 -41.69 -6.15
C HIS A 234 -9.75 -41.12 -7.41
N LEU A 235 -8.79 -41.85 -7.99
CA LEU A 235 -8.14 -41.52 -9.25
C LEU A 235 -8.90 -42.17 -10.40
N PHE A 236 -9.57 -41.38 -11.23
CA PHE A 236 -10.14 -41.84 -12.50
C PHE A 236 -9.24 -41.39 -13.65
N ILE A 237 -8.61 -42.34 -14.32
CA ILE A 237 -7.80 -42.10 -15.53
C ILE A 237 -8.71 -42.33 -16.73
N TRP A 238 -8.97 -41.30 -17.51
CA TRP A 238 -9.60 -41.43 -18.83
C TRP A 238 -8.52 -41.48 -19.90
N ARG A 239 -8.58 -42.50 -20.77
CA ARG A 239 -7.78 -42.55 -22.00
C ARG A 239 -8.49 -41.75 -23.09
N CYS A 240 -7.77 -40.83 -23.72
CA CYS A 240 -8.20 -40.20 -24.97
C CYS A 240 -8.02 -41.19 -26.13
N GLY A 241 -9.04 -41.37 -26.98
CA GLY A 241 -9.05 -42.31 -28.10
C GLY A 241 -8.45 -41.79 -29.41
N CYS A 242 -7.68 -40.69 -29.40
CA CYS A 242 -7.26 -39.99 -30.62
C CYS A 242 -5.82 -40.28 -31.09
N CYS A 243 -5.25 -41.46 -30.80
CA CYS A 243 -3.91 -41.82 -31.26
C CYS A 243 -3.93 -43.14 -32.05
N ILE A 244 -4.38 -43.08 -33.30
CA ILE A 244 -3.97 -44.06 -34.31
C ILE A 244 -3.55 -43.27 -35.55
N SER A 245 -2.25 -43.13 -35.73
CA SER A 245 -1.65 -42.96 -37.04
C SER A 245 -0.56 -44.02 -37.20
N THR A 246 -0.67 -44.77 -38.28
CA THR A 246 0.32 -45.69 -38.81
C THR A 246 1.52 -44.89 -39.30
N ASP A 247 2.47 -44.66 -38.41
CA ASP A 247 3.91 -44.67 -38.70
C ASP A 247 4.61 -44.50 -37.36
N GLY A 248 5.36 -45.54 -36.98
CA GLY A 248 5.90 -45.68 -35.63
C GLY A 248 7.02 -44.69 -35.33
N THR A 249 6.67 -43.46 -34.94
CA THR A 249 7.53 -42.55 -34.15
C THR A 249 6.74 -41.32 -33.67
N SER A 250 6.31 -41.32 -32.41
CA SER A 250 6.38 -40.13 -31.53
C SER A 250 5.88 -40.46 -30.12
N THR A 251 6.64 -40.01 -29.14
CA THR A 251 6.36 -40.07 -27.70
C THR A 251 5.35 -39.00 -27.32
N CYS A 252 4.26 -39.37 -26.65
CA CYS A 252 3.38 -38.42 -25.97
C CYS A 252 4.05 -37.95 -24.67
N GLU A 253 4.70 -36.79 -24.72
CA GLU A 253 5.01 -36.00 -23.53
C GLU A 253 3.80 -35.13 -23.15
N GLN A 254 3.70 -34.89 -21.83
CA GLN A 254 2.81 -33.95 -21.12
C GLN A 254 1.51 -34.50 -20.52
N GLN A 255 1.69 -34.92 -19.26
CA GLN A 255 0.75 -34.78 -18.16
C GLN A 255 0.09 -33.39 -18.10
N SER A 256 -1.22 -33.38 -17.86
CA SER A 256 -1.83 -32.37 -16.99
C SER A 256 -2.95 -33.01 -16.16
N VAL A 257 -2.70 -33.18 -14.86
CA VAL A 257 -3.71 -33.47 -13.85
C VAL A 257 -3.82 -32.22 -12.99
N GLN A 258 -4.93 -31.50 -13.07
CA GLN A 258 -5.21 -30.36 -12.21
C GLN A 258 -6.18 -30.80 -11.11
N ALA A 259 -5.64 -31.07 -9.93
CA ALA A 259 -6.41 -31.25 -8.71
C ALA A 259 -6.57 -29.89 -8.03
N ASN A 260 -7.81 -29.53 -7.72
CA ASN A 260 -8.16 -28.27 -7.08
C ASN A 260 -7.94 -28.40 -5.57
N GLN A 261 -6.99 -27.65 -5.00
CA GLN A 261 -6.86 -27.48 -3.56
C GLN A 261 -6.92 -26.00 -3.19
N ARG A 262 -7.85 -25.71 -2.29
CA ARG A 262 -7.96 -24.49 -1.51
C ARG A 262 -7.18 -24.76 -0.22
N GLU A 263 -6.01 -24.16 -0.07
CA GLU A 263 -5.30 -24.13 1.20
C GLU A 263 -4.45 -22.87 1.36
N GLU A 264 -4.29 -22.50 2.62
CA GLU A 264 -3.80 -21.24 3.14
C GLU A 264 -2.31 -21.03 2.87
N ILE A 265 -1.96 -19.75 2.71
CA ILE A 265 -0.62 -19.28 2.37
C ILE A 265 0.31 -19.49 3.57
N SER A 266 1.27 -20.40 3.42
CA SER A 266 2.59 -20.28 4.05
C SER A 266 3.64 -20.56 2.98
N THR A 267 4.44 -19.57 2.62
CA THR A 267 5.55 -19.74 1.69
C THR A 267 6.82 -19.11 2.25
N GLY A 268 7.76 -19.99 2.61
CA GLY A 268 9.18 -19.67 2.63
C GLY A 268 9.70 -19.40 1.22
N LYS A 269 10.61 -18.44 1.15
CA LYS A 269 11.23 -17.85 -0.04
C LYS A 269 11.82 -18.85 -1.05
N VAL A 270 11.51 -18.62 -2.32
CA VAL A 270 12.48 -18.75 -3.42
C VAL A 270 12.64 -17.37 -4.04
N VAL A 271 13.89 -16.89 -4.06
CA VAL A 271 14.29 -15.59 -4.60
C VAL A 271 14.21 -15.66 -6.12
N ALA A 272 13.14 -15.10 -6.69
CA ALA A 272 13.09 -14.67 -8.08
C ALA A 272 13.03 -13.14 -8.07
N SER A 273 13.98 -12.51 -8.76
CA SER A 273 14.03 -11.07 -8.97
C SER A 273 12.81 -10.65 -9.80
N GLU A 274 11.73 -10.24 -9.15
CA GLU A 274 10.62 -9.53 -9.80
C GLU A 274 11.13 -8.19 -10.33
N LYS A 275 11.50 -8.18 -11.62
CA LYS A 275 11.37 -6.97 -12.41
C LYS A 275 9.88 -6.64 -12.42
N GLN A 276 9.50 -5.61 -11.67
CA GLN A 276 8.25 -4.90 -11.86
C GLN A 276 8.25 -4.40 -13.31
N GLU A 277 7.63 -5.16 -14.20
CA GLU A 277 7.16 -4.60 -15.46
C GLU A 277 6.18 -3.50 -15.08
N ASN A 278 6.53 -2.27 -15.46
CA ASN A 278 5.59 -1.15 -15.52
C ASN A 278 4.30 -1.69 -16.13
N VAL A 279 3.22 -1.76 -15.35
CA VAL A 279 1.88 -1.89 -15.91
C VAL A 279 1.63 -0.58 -16.65
N GLY A 280 2.15 -0.55 -17.88
CA GLY A 280 1.94 0.51 -18.83
C GLY A 280 0.44 0.68 -19.01
N ASN A 281 0.04 1.94 -19.01
CA ASN A 281 -1.30 2.45 -19.27
C ASN A 281 -2.17 1.51 -20.10
N ALA A 282 -2.86 0.59 -19.41
CA ALA A 282 -4.14 0.12 -19.89
C ALA A 282 -5.08 1.31 -19.68
N SER A 283 -5.30 2.06 -20.76
CA SER A 283 -6.45 2.94 -20.89
C SER A 283 -7.68 2.21 -20.34
N ILE A 284 -8.51 2.94 -19.62
CA ILE A 284 -9.86 2.49 -19.23
C ILE A 284 -10.46 1.82 -20.48
N PRO A 285 -10.75 0.51 -20.48
CA PRO A 285 -11.51 -0.06 -21.58
C PRO A 285 -12.80 0.75 -21.65
N SER A 286 -13.20 1.16 -22.85
CA SER A 286 -14.36 2.02 -23.15
C SER A 286 -15.71 1.47 -22.66
N SER A 287 -15.70 0.43 -21.83
CA SER A 287 -16.83 -0.26 -21.23
C SER A 287 -16.81 -0.27 -19.68
N PHE A 288 -16.18 0.71 -19.01
CA PHE A 288 -16.49 0.95 -17.59
C PHE A 288 -17.93 1.48 -17.47
N SER A 289 -18.90 0.56 -17.44
CA SER A 289 -20.30 0.89 -17.16
C SER A 289 -20.38 1.66 -15.83
N SER A 290 -21.20 2.72 -15.79
CA SER A 290 -21.49 3.48 -14.56
C SER A 290 -21.84 2.56 -13.38
N SER A 291 -22.51 1.44 -13.65
CA SER A 291 -22.83 0.39 -12.68
C SER A 291 -21.60 -0.28 -12.05
N MET A 292 -20.50 -0.45 -12.81
CA MET A 292 -19.26 -1.05 -12.33
C MET A 292 -18.47 -0.07 -11.47
N LEU A 293 -18.40 1.21 -11.88
CA LEU A 293 -17.80 2.27 -11.06
C LEU A 293 -18.54 2.42 -9.73
N LEU A 294 -19.88 2.41 -9.74
CA LEU A 294 -20.67 2.47 -8.52
C LEU A 294 -20.41 1.28 -7.59
N LYS A 295 -20.27 0.06 -8.14
CA LYS A 295 -19.90 -1.13 -7.37
C LYS A 295 -18.51 -0.99 -6.73
N ILE A 296 -17.53 -0.47 -7.47
CA ILE A 296 -16.18 -0.21 -6.95
C ILE A 296 -16.24 0.83 -5.84
N LEU A 297 -16.86 1.98 -6.08
CA LEU A 297 -16.99 3.06 -5.10
C LEU A 297 -17.71 2.60 -3.83
N ARG A 298 -18.78 1.82 -3.96
CA ARG A 298 -19.48 1.22 -2.82
C ARG A 298 -18.54 0.33 -2.01
N LYS A 299 -17.78 -0.55 -2.66
CA LYS A 299 -16.83 -1.45 -1.99
C LYS A 299 -15.72 -0.66 -1.28
N VAL A 300 -15.17 0.36 -1.93
CA VAL A 300 -14.15 1.26 -1.39
C VAL A 300 -14.67 1.99 -0.16
N TRP A 301 -15.89 2.55 -0.24
CA TRP A 301 -16.54 3.23 0.89
C TRP A 301 -16.69 2.32 2.11
N PHE A 302 -17.17 1.08 1.92
CA PHE A 302 -17.28 0.12 3.02
C PHE A 302 -15.93 -0.24 3.64
N LYS A 303 -14.87 -0.36 2.84
CA LYS A 303 -13.51 -0.58 3.36
C LYS A 303 -12.97 0.63 4.11
N LEU A 304 -13.22 1.84 3.59
CA LEU A 304 -12.76 3.09 4.19
C LEU A 304 -13.42 3.33 5.55
N VAL A 305 -14.74 3.13 5.68
CA VAL A 305 -15.44 3.29 6.97
C VAL A 305 -14.95 2.28 8.01
N ARG A 306 -14.50 1.10 7.59
CA ARG A 306 -13.89 0.09 8.46
C ARG A 306 -12.41 0.34 8.73
N ASN A 307 -11.80 1.34 8.10
CA ASN A 307 -10.38 1.64 8.28
C ASN A 307 -10.15 2.31 9.65
N PRO A 308 -9.21 1.79 10.47
CA PRO A 308 -8.80 2.38 11.74
C PRO A 308 -8.56 3.88 11.74
N ASN A 309 -7.86 4.37 10.72
CA ASN A 309 -7.51 5.78 10.63
C ASN A 309 -8.75 6.66 10.42
N SER A 310 -9.71 6.20 9.61
CA SER A 310 -10.92 6.96 9.28
C SER A 310 -11.85 7.12 10.48
N TYR A 311 -12.18 6.03 11.20
CA TYR A 311 -13.04 6.18 12.37
C TYR A 311 -12.31 6.89 13.53
N SER A 312 -10.98 6.73 13.65
CA SER A 312 -10.22 7.41 14.71
C SER A 312 -10.26 8.93 14.58
N SER A 313 -10.10 9.46 13.36
CA SER A 313 -10.26 10.89 13.08
C SER A 313 -11.70 11.38 13.35
N LEU A 314 -12.72 10.59 13.01
CA LEU A 314 -14.12 10.93 13.27
C LEU A 314 -14.48 10.92 14.75
N LEU A 315 -13.99 9.94 15.50
CA LEU A 315 -14.14 9.86 16.95
C LEU A 315 -13.42 11.02 17.64
N GLY A 316 -12.22 11.36 17.18
CA GLY A 316 -11.46 12.51 17.68
C GLY A 316 -12.22 13.81 17.45
N LEU A 317 -12.80 14.00 16.25
CA LEU A 317 -13.55 15.21 15.92
C LEU A 317 -14.85 15.29 16.72
N SER A 318 -15.56 14.17 16.85
CA SER A 318 -16.78 14.07 17.65
C SER A 318 -16.50 14.38 19.11
N TRP A 319 -15.39 13.85 19.65
CA TRP A 319 -14.92 14.18 20.99
C TRP A 319 -14.61 15.67 21.12
N ALA A 320 -13.87 16.27 20.18
CA ALA A 320 -13.51 17.69 20.20
C ALA A 320 -14.74 18.62 20.16
N LEU A 321 -15.76 18.26 19.36
CA LEU A 321 -17.01 19.01 19.29
C LEU A 321 -17.79 18.92 20.61
N VAL A 322 -17.91 17.72 21.18
CA VAL A 322 -18.61 17.50 22.46
C VAL A 322 -17.87 18.18 23.61
N SER A 323 -16.55 17.99 23.72
CA SER A 323 -15.74 18.56 24.79
C SER A 323 -15.77 20.08 24.77
N CYS A 324 -15.68 20.70 23.59
CA CYS A 324 -15.75 22.17 23.47
C CYS A 324 -17.15 22.72 23.68
N ARG A 325 -18.20 21.96 23.34
CA ARG A 325 -19.60 22.41 23.49
C ARG A 325 -20.12 22.32 24.91
N TRP A 326 -19.64 21.35 25.69
CA TRP A 326 -20.06 21.08 27.07
C TRP A 326 -18.94 21.28 28.11
N ASP A 327 -17.78 21.80 27.71
CA ASP A 327 -16.59 22.01 28.56
C ASP A 327 -16.16 20.74 29.35
N ILE A 328 -16.30 19.58 28.71
CA ILE A 328 -16.00 18.28 29.32
C ILE A 328 -14.51 17.98 29.18
N LYS A 329 -13.80 17.88 30.30
CA LYS A 329 -12.39 17.44 30.31
C LYS A 329 -12.29 15.96 29.96
N LYS A 330 -11.27 15.62 29.15
CA LYS A 330 -10.97 14.24 28.78
C LYS A 330 -10.63 13.39 30.02
N PRO A 331 -11.29 12.23 30.24
CA PRO A 331 -10.96 11.34 31.34
C PRO A 331 -9.49 10.94 31.30
N GLN A 332 -8.81 10.99 32.46
CA GLN A 332 -7.37 10.69 32.55
C GLN A 332 -7.02 9.28 32.06
N ILE A 333 -7.90 8.31 32.28
CA ILE A 333 -7.73 6.93 31.77
C ILE A 333 -7.61 6.95 30.25
N MET A 334 -8.51 7.67 29.56
CA MET A 334 -8.49 7.76 28.09
C MET A 334 -7.29 8.60 27.60
N GLU A 335 -6.94 9.69 28.28
CA GLU A 335 -5.75 10.50 27.92
C GLU A 335 -4.48 9.66 28.00
N ASN A 336 -4.20 9.06 29.16
CA ASN A 336 -2.98 8.31 29.38
C ASN A 336 -2.87 7.08 28.46
N SER A 337 -3.98 6.35 28.25
CA SER A 337 -3.98 5.20 27.34
C SER A 337 -3.66 5.61 25.90
N VAL A 338 -4.24 6.71 25.40
CA VAL A 338 -3.97 7.22 24.06
C VAL A 338 -2.51 7.70 23.96
N THR A 339 -2.07 8.52 24.91
CA THR A 339 -0.74 9.15 24.87
C THR A 339 0.40 8.14 24.93
N ILE A 340 0.27 7.02 25.65
CA ILE A 340 1.30 5.96 25.66
C ILE A 340 1.54 5.42 24.24
N LEU A 341 0.46 5.08 23.52
CA LEU A 341 0.56 4.39 22.24
C LEU A 341 0.79 5.37 21.07
N SER A 342 0.24 6.58 21.12
CA SER A 342 0.48 7.62 20.12
C SER A 342 1.92 8.15 20.17
N SER A 343 2.47 8.38 21.36
CA SER A 343 3.85 8.84 21.55
C SER A 343 4.85 7.79 21.08
N ALA A 344 4.59 6.51 21.39
CA ALA A 344 5.34 5.40 20.82
C ALA A 344 5.20 5.33 19.30
N GLY A 345 4.01 5.64 18.77
CA GLY A 345 3.70 5.60 17.34
C GLY A 345 4.57 6.48 16.46
N LEU A 346 4.89 7.70 16.90
CA LEU A 346 5.80 8.59 16.16
C LEU A 346 7.21 7.98 16.03
N GLY A 347 7.76 7.48 17.14
CA GLY A 347 9.07 6.82 17.15
C GLY A 347 9.07 5.53 16.33
N MET A 348 8.03 4.70 16.47
CA MET A 348 7.89 3.46 15.73
C MET A 348 7.68 3.69 14.22
N ALA A 349 7.05 4.79 13.81
CA ALA A 349 6.93 5.16 12.40
C ALA A 349 8.30 5.50 11.79
N MET A 350 9.14 6.24 12.53
CA MET A 350 10.53 6.51 12.11
C MET A 350 11.42 5.28 12.16
N PHE A 351 11.20 4.40 13.15
CA PHE A 351 11.85 3.10 13.21
C PHE A 351 11.48 2.26 11.98
N SER A 352 10.19 2.16 11.63
CA SER A 352 9.70 1.46 10.44
C SER A 352 10.34 1.99 9.15
N LEU A 353 10.51 3.32 9.04
CA LEU A 353 11.22 3.96 7.93
C LEU A 353 12.69 3.51 7.85
N GLY A 354 13.41 3.49 8.97
CA GLY A 354 14.79 3.01 9.03
C GLY A 354 14.93 1.53 8.69
N LEU A 355 14.00 0.68 9.15
CA LEU A 355 13.92 -0.74 8.78
C LEU A 355 13.72 -0.90 7.26
N PHE A 356 12.79 -0.14 6.68
CA PHE A 356 12.55 -0.18 5.24
C PHE A 356 13.81 0.20 4.46
N MET A 357 14.50 1.27 4.87
CA MET A 357 15.74 1.70 4.23
C MET A 357 16.84 0.63 4.28
N ALA A 358 16.97 -0.10 5.40
CA ALA A 358 17.97 -1.15 5.53
C ALA A 358 17.69 -2.38 4.64
N LEU A 359 16.41 -2.63 4.33
CA LEU A 359 16.01 -3.70 3.41
C LEU A 359 16.26 -3.35 1.95
N GLN A 360 16.45 -2.07 1.61
CA GLN A 360 16.74 -1.64 0.24
C GLN A 360 18.23 -1.83 -0.09
N PRO A 361 18.58 -2.20 -1.34
CA PRO A 361 19.96 -2.39 -1.75
C PRO A 361 20.75 -1.06 -1.81
N ARG A 362 20.04 0.07 -1.91
CA ARG A 362 20.61 1.41 -1.96
C ARG A 362 19.86 2.31 -0.98
N ILE A 363 20.56 3.27 -0.39
CA ILE A 363 19.96 4.29 0.49
C ILE A 363 18.95 5.16 -0.28
N ILE A 364 19.24 5.46 -1.56
CA ILE A 364 18.27 6.09 -2.48
C ILE A 364 17.59 4.98 -3.27
N ALA A 365 16.46 4.50 -2.76
CA ALA A 365 15.76 3.34 -3.33
C ALA A 365 15.12 3.65 -4.70
N CYS A 366 14.58 4.86 -4.89
CA CYS A 366 13.88 5.25 -6.14
C CYS A 366 14.82 5.79 -7.25
N GLY A 367 16.12 5.89 -6.99
CA GLY A 367 17.12 6.46 -7.90
C GLY A 367 17.18 8.00 -7.93
N ASN A 368 18.31 8.55 -8.41
CA ASN A 368 18.63 9.98 -8.28
C ASN A 368 17.67 10.90 -9.04
N LYS A 369 17.19 10.49 -10.22
CA LYS A 369 16.27 11.31 -11.04
C LYS A 369 14.93 11.49 -10.34
N LEU A 370 14.38 10.40 -9.83
CA LEU A 370 13.07 10.39 -9.18
C LEU A 370 13.12 11.09 -7.82
N ALA A 371 14.21 10.91 -7.08
CA ALA A 371 14.49 11.68 -5.87
C ALA A 371 14.56 13.19 -6.16
N LEU A 372 15.28 13.61 -7.20
CA LEU A 372 15.38 15.01 -7.60
C LEU A 372 14.00 15.60 -7.97
N TYR A 373 13.22 14.91 -8.80
CA TYR A 373 11.86 15.35 -9.12
C TYR A 373 10.99 15.46 -7.86
N GLY A 374 11.09 14.50 -6.95
CA GLY A 374 10.35 14.53 -5.71
C GLY A 374 10.70 15.73 -4.83
N MET A 375 11.99 16.08 -4.73
CA MET A 375 12.43 17.27 -3.99
C MET A 375 11.98 18.57 -4.66
N LEU A 376 12.03 18.67 -5.99
CA LEU A 376 11.53 19.84 -6.72
C LEU A 376 10.01 20.02 -6.53
N VAL A 377 9.25 18.92 -6.63
CA VAL A 377 7.80 18.95 -6.39
C VAL A 377 7.49 19.38 -4.95
N ARG A 378 8.24 18.86 -3.97
CA ARG A 378 8.03 19.15 -2.55
C ARG A 378 8.38 20.60 -2.20
N PHE A 379 9.57 21.06 -2.57
CA PHE A 379 10.12 22.33 -2.08
C PHE A 379 9.92 23.50 -3.03
N ILE A 380 9.50 23.29 -4.27
CA ILE A 380 9.22 24.38 -5.23
C ILE A 380 7.75 24.38 -5.62
N THR A 381 7.26 23.28 -6.19
CA THR A 381 5.87 23.22 -6.70
C THR A 381 4.85 23.35 -5.57
N GLY A 382 5.05 22.66 -4.44
CA GLY A 382 4.18 22.76 -3.26
C GLY A 382 4.04 24.20 -2.74
N PRO A 383 5.14 24.88 -2.35
CA PRO A 383 5.10 26.27 -1.92
C PRO A 383 4.54 27.24 -2.96
N ALA A 384 4.85 27.05 -4.25
CA ALA A 384 4.32 27.91 -5.31
C ALA A 384 2.79 27.80 -5.43
N LEU A 385 2.24 26.59 -5.39
CA LEU A 385 0.78 26.39 -5.44
C LEU A 385 0.09 26.87 -4.16
N MET A 386 0.74 26.70 -3.00
CA MET A 386 0.26 27.28 -1.75
C MET A 386 0.23 28.81 -1.81
N ALA A 387 1.25 29.45 -2.39
CA ALA A 387 1.29 30.91 -2.54
C ALA A 387 0.12 31.40 -3.42
N ILE A 388 -0.11 30.75 -4.56
CA ILE A 388 -1.22 31.07 -5.47
C ILE A 388 -2.57 30.92 -4.75
N ALA A 389 -2.78 29.78 -4.06
CA ALA A 389 -4.02 29.54 -3.31
C ALA A 389 -4.22 30.54 -2.16
N SER A 390 -3.16 30.86 -1.44
CA SER A 390 -3.20 31.80 -0.32
C SER A 390 -3.55 33.22 -0.78
N ILE A 391 -2.99 33.67 -1.90
CA ILE A 391 -3.32 34.96 -2.52
C ILE A 391 -4.77 34.95 -3.02
N ALA A 392 -5.20 33.87 -3.68
CA ALA A 392 -6.57 33.74 -4.21
C ALA A 392 -7.64 33.77 -3.11
N VAL A 393 -7.36 33.18 -1.94
CA VAL A 393 -8.25 33.20 -0.77
C VAL A 393 -8.18 34.53 0.00
N GLY A 394 -7.16 35.36 -0.27
CA GLY A 394 -7.01 36.69 0.32
C GLY A 394 -6.20 36.74 1.61
N LEU A 395 -5.35 35.74 1.88
CA LEU A 395 -4.41 35.78 3.00
C LEU A 395 -3.42 36.93 2.83
N LYS A 396 -3.16 37.66 3.91
CA LYS A 396 -2.23 38.80 3.95
C LYS A 396 -1.28 38.70 5.14
N GLY A 397 -0.18 39.45 5.05
CA GLY A 397 0.76 39.61 6.17
C GLY A 397 1.45 38.31 6.57
N THR A 398 1.59 38.10 7.88
CA THR A 398 2.35 36.96 8.44
C THR A 398 1.69 35.61 8.18
N THR A 399 0.36 35.53 8.11
CA THR A 399 -0.36 34.27 7.86
C THR A 399 -0.10 33.74 6.45
N LEU A 400 0.08 34.62 5.45
CA LEU A 400 0.53 34.25 4.09
C LEU A 400 1.96 33.69 4.10
N LYS A 401 2.89 34.33 4.83
CA LYS A 401 4.28 33.85 4.93
C LYS A 401 4.33 32.48 5.60
N VAL A 402 3.54 32.30 6.65
CA VAL A 402 3.38 31.04 7.39
C VAL A 402 2.80 29.93 6.50
N SER A 403 1.80 30.19 5.65
CA SER A 403 1.25 29.15 4.76
C SER A 403 2.29 28.65 3.76
N ILE A 404 3.05 29.56 3.14
CA ILE A 404 4.09 29.22 2.16
C ILE A 404 5.22 28.43 2.84
N VAL A 405 5.68 28.86 4.02
CA VAL A 405 6.71 28.15 4.78
C VAL A 405 6.22 26.77 5.22
N GLN A 406 4.97 26.65 5.67
CA GLN A 406 4.35 25.37 6.01
C GLN A 406 4.33 24.42 4.80
N ALA A 407 4.01 24.93 3.62
CA ALA A 407 4.08 24.17 2.38
C ALA A 407 5.51 23.79 1.97
N ALA A 408 6.56 24.40 2.53
CA ALA A 408 7.96 24.07 2.26
C ALA A 408 8.59 23.08 3.27
N LEU A 409 7.82 22.59 4.25
CA LEU A 409 8.30 21.61 5.24
C LEU A 409 8.71 20.26 4.60
N PRO A 410 9.46 19.37 5.25
CA PRO A 410 9.77 18.06 4.65
C PRO A 410 8.54 17.16 4.53
N GLN A 411 8.66 16.03 3.81
CA GLN A 411 7.58 15.06 3.64
C GLN A 411 7.15 14.42 4.98
N GLY A 412 5.85 14.22 5.17
CA GLY A 412 5.28 13.55 6.35
C GLY A 412 5.61 12.06 6.43
N ILE A 413 5.78 11.56 7.66
CA ILE A 413 6.10 10.15 7.96
C ILE A 413 4.89 9.25 7.71
N VAL A 414 3.69 9.70 8.08
CA VAL A 414 2.43 8.94 7.94
C VAL A 414 2.15 8.56 6.48
N PRO A 415 2.29 9.45 5.48
CA PRO A 415 2.25 9.07 4.08
C PRO A 415 3.16 7.91 3.68
N PHE A 416 4.38 7.83 4.23
CA PHE A 416 5.28 6.69 4.01
C PHE A 416 4.71 5.39 4.59
N VAL A 417 4.20 5.44 5.83
CA VAL A 417 3.59 4.26 6.49
C VAL A 417 2.45 3.70 5.64
N PHE A 418 1.57 4.56 5.13
CA PHE A 418 0.49 4.15 4.24
C PHE A 418 0.99 3.67 2.87
N ALA A 419 1.94 4.37 2.26
CA ALA A 419 2.54 3.95 0.99
C ALA A 419 3.18 2.56 1.07
N ARG A 420 3.79 2.23 2.22
CA ARG A 420 4.34 0.91 2.50
C ARG A 420 3.25 -0.12 2.75
N GLU A 421 2.20 0.22 3.48
CA GLU A 421 1.07 -0.69 3.74
C GLU A 421 0.30 -1.04 2.45
N TYR A 422 0.08 -0.04 1.59
CA TYR A 422 -0.63 -0.18 0.31
C TYR A 422 0.30 -0.49 -0.88
N ASN A 423 1.59 -0.71 -0.64
CA ASN A 423 2.61 -1.01 -1.66
C ASN A 423 2.55 -0.05 -2.88
N LEU A 424 2.55 1.25 -2.64
CA LEU A 424 2.62 2.28 -3.69
C LEU A 424 3.83 3.19 -3.49
N HIS A 425 4.85 2.96 -4.30
CA HIS A 425 6.10 3.73 -4.32
C HIS A 425 6.71 4.05 -2.92
N PRO A 426 6.81 3.08 -1.99
CA PRO A 426 7.36 3.32 -0.65
C PRO A 426 8.84 3.76 -0.67
N ASP A 427 9.56 3.41 -1.73
CA ASP A 427 10.92 3.86 -2.07
C ASP A 427 11.01 5.37 -2.32
N VAL A 428 10.01 5.96 -3.00
CA VAL A 428 9.93 7.40 -3.23
C VAL A 428 9.65 8.13 -1.94
N PHE A 429 8.67 7.67 -1.16
CA PHE A 429 8.30 8.29 0.12
C PHE A 429 9.42 8.21 1.15
N SER A 430 10.09 7.07 1.27
CA SER A 430 11.21 6.91 2.21
C SER A 430 12.35 7.87 1.89
N THR A 431 12.75 7.94 0.61
CA THR A 431 13.76 8.89 0.14
C THR A 431 13.32 10.33 0.41
N ALA A 432 12.05 10.66 0.14
CA ALA A 432 11.52 12.00 0.34
C ALA A 432 11.50 12.44 1.81
N VAL A 433 11.20 11.54 2.74
CA VAL A 433 11.23 11.84 4.18
C VAL A 433 12.68 12.08 4.63
N ILE A 434 13.61 11.19 4.26
CA ILE A 434 15.00 11.23 4.75
C ILE A 434 15.75 12.46 4.22
N PHE A 435 15.83 12.59 2.89
CA PHE A 435 16.53 13.70 2.26
C PHE A 435 15.76 15.00 2.43
N GLY A 436 14.43 14.95 2.38
CA GLY A 436 13.59 16.11 2.62
C GLY A 436 13.87 16.70 4.00
N MET A 437 13.95 15.90 5.07
CA MET A 437 14.24 16.44 6.40
C MET A 437 15.61 17.13 6.48
N ILE A 438 16.67 16.58 5.85
CA ILE A 438 18.01 17.21 5.81
C ILE A 438 17.98 18.54 5.05
N VAL A 439 17.37 18.53 3.86
CA VAL A 439 17.34 19.69 2.94
C VAL A 439 16.33 20.75 3.37
N SER A 440 15.31 20.37 4.16
CA SER A 440 14.21 21.28 4.52
C SER A 440 14.63 22.44 5.41
N LEU A 441 15.57 22.26 6.34
CA LEU A 441 16.01 23.35 7.22
C LEU A 441 16.64 24.51 6.42
N PRO A 442 17.68 24.30 5.58
CA PRO A 442 18.24 25.39 4.80
C PRO A 442 17.22 25.99 3.82
N ILE A 443 16.39 25.16 3.19
CA ILE A 443 15.33 25.66 2.28
C ILE A 443 14.32 26.54 3.03
N THR A 444 13.88 26.12 4.21
CA THR A 444 12.91 26.87 5.01
C THR A 444 13.50 28.20 5.48
N ILE A 445 14.78 28.22 5.85
CA ILE A 445 15.50 29.46 6.19
C ILE A 445 15.55 30.39 4.97
N ILE A 446 15.85 29.87 3.78
CA ILE A 446 15.84 30.66 2.54
C ILE A 446 14.45 31.23 2.27
N TYR A 447 13.39 30.42 2.35
CA TYR A 447 12.01 30.91 2.20
C TYR A 447 11.67 31.97 3.23
N TYR A 448 12.09 31.81 4.48
CA TYR A 448 11.86 32.80 5.52
C TYR A 448 12.57 34.12 5.24
N ILE A 449 13.80 34.09 4.72
CA ILE A 449 14.53 35.30 4.34
C ILE A 449 13.85 35.96 3.14
N LEU A 450 13.50 35.19 2.09
CA LEU A 450 12.86 35.70 0.88
C LEU A 450 11.46 36.28 1.13
N LEU A 451 10.72 35.71 2.09
CA LEU A 451 9.41 36.21 2.48
C LEU A 451 9.48 37.24 3.60
N GLY A 452 10.61 37.32 4.32
CA GLY A 452 10.82 38.11 5.55
C GLY A 452 11.50 39.46 5.33
N ILE A 453 12.17 39.64 4.20
CA ILE A 453 12.41 40.95 3.56
C ILE A 453 11.11 41.36 2.86
#